data_AF-A0A257T6P4-F1
#
_entry.id   AF-A0A257T6P4-F1
#
_cell.length_a   1.000
_cell.length_b   1.000
_cell.length_c   1.000
_cell.angle_alpha   90.00
_cell.angle_beta   90.00
_cell.angle_gamma   90.00
#
_symmetry.space_group_name_H-M   'P 1'
#
loop_
_entity.id
_entity.type
_entity.pdbx_description
1 polymer ?
#
loop_
_entity_poly.entity_id
_entity_poly.type
_entity_poly.pdbx_seq_one_letter_code
_entity_poly.pdbx_strand_id
1 'polypeptide(L)' 'MIAVTCESGTRAAELADDVVLIPTTDEFLQPMVTAIPLQLLAYHIAVLRGCDVDKPRNLAKSVTVE' A
#
# COMPACT_ATOMS: atom_id res chain seq x y z
N MET A 1 -7.91 9.43 8.01
CA MET A 1 -7.75 7.96 8.12
C MET A 1 -8.18 7.36 6.78
N ILE A 2 -7.33 6.54 6.17
CA ILE A 2 -7.63 5.87 4.90
C ILE A 2 -7.96 4.41 5.19
N ALA A 3 -9.06 3.89 4.62
CA ALA A 3 -9.40 2.47 4.65
C ALA A 3 -9.17 1.82 3.27
N VAL A 4 -8.71 0.56 3.27
CA VAL A 4 -8.63 -0.29 2.07
C VAL A 4 -9.58 -1.46 2.28
N THR A 5 -10.55 -1.66 1.39
CA THR A 5 -11.59 -2.69 1.54
C THR A 5 -12.09 -3.16 0.18
N CYS A 6 -12.60 -4.38 0.10
CA CYS A 6 -13.25 -4.90 -1.10
C CYS A 6 -14.74 -4.53 -1.21
N GLU A 7 -15.35 -4.08 -0.12
CA GLU A 7 -16.78 -3.80 -0.04
C GLU A 7 -17.06 -2.38 0.45
N SER A 8 -17.90 -1.67 -0.30
CA SER A 8 -18.47 -0.40 0.12
C SER A 8 -19.42 -0.60 1.30
N GLY A 9 -19.37 0.29 2.30
CA GLY A 9 -20.28 0.23 3.45
C GLY A 9 -19.85 -0.73 4.56
N THR A 10 -18.63 -1.24 4.52
CA THR A 10 -18.03 -1.91 5.70
C THR A 10 -17.87 -0.92 6.85
N ARG A 11 -17.88 -1.41 8.10
CA ARG A 11 -17.61 -0.56 9.28
C ARG A 11 -16.28 0.19 9.18
N ALA A 12 -15.29 -0.39 8.51
CA ALA A 12 -14.02 0.27 8.22
C ALA A 12 -14.19 1.48 7.29
N ALA A 13 -15.06 1.37 6.27
CA ALA A 13 -15.38 2.46 5.36
C ALA A 13 -16.16 3.59 6.05
N GLU A 14 -17.05 3.27 6.99
CA GLU A 14 -17.83 4.27 7.76
C GLU A 14 -16.96 5.10 8.71
N LEU A 15 -15.85 4.54 9.19
CA LEU A 15 -14.95 5.20 10.14
C LEU A 15 -13.84 6.01 9.44
N ALA A 16 -13.63 5.83 8.13
CA ALA A 16 -12.54 6.43 7.38
C ALA A 16 -12.93 7.72 6.66
N ASP A 17 -11.96 8.62 6.53
CA ASP A 17 -12.13 9.86 5.76
C ASP A 17 -12.10 9.58 4.25
N ASP A 18 -11.26 8.61 3.85
CA ASP A 18 -11.11 8.16 2.47
C ASP A 18 -11.13 6.63 2.38
N VAL A 19 -11.73 6.10 1.31
CA VAL A 19 -11.86 4.66 1.08
C VAL A 19 -11.29 4.28 -0.28
N VAL A 20 -10.34 3.36 -0.28
CA VAL A 20 -9.79 2.73 -1.49
C VAL A 20 -10.45 1.37 -1.67
N LEU A 21 -11.27 1.24 -2.72
CA LEU A 21 -11.89 -0.03 -3.08
C LEU A 21 -10.92 -0.90 -3.88
N ILE A 22 -10.76 -2.15 -3.45
CA ILE A 22 -10.02 -3.20 -4.17
C ILE A 22 -10.98 -4.29 -4.65
N PRO A 23 -10.62 -5.09 -5.67
CA PRO A 23 -11.46 -6.20 -6.08
C PRO A 23 -11.64 -7.23 -4.96
N THR A 24 -12.83 -7.83 -4.88
CA THR A 24 -13.04 -9.05 -4.09
C THR A 24 -12.21 -10.18 -4.68
N THR A 25 -11.47 -10.87 -3.82
CA THR A 25 -10.63 -12.01 -4.20
C THR A 25 -10.76 -13.10 -3.13
N ASP A 26 -10.26 -14.30 -3.41
CA ASP A 26 -10.15 -15.35 -2.41
C ASP A 26 -9.38 -14.87 -1.18
N GLU A 27 -9.82 -15.28 0.01
CA GLU A 27 -9.24 -14.85 1.29
C GLU A 27 -7.71 -15.05 1.34
N PHE A 28 -7.23 -16.14 0.74
CA PHE A 28 -5.79 -16.43 0.63
C PHE A 28 -5.01 -15.38 -0.19
N LEU A 29 -5.65 -14.77 -1.18
CA LEU A 29 -5.05 -13.74 -2.04
C LEU A 29 -5.27 -12.31 -1.53
N GLN A 30 -6.17 -12.13 -0.55
CA GLN A 30 -6.51 -10.83 0.01
C GLN A 30 -5.28 -10.00 0.44
N PRO A 31 -4.24 -10.58 1.11
CA PRO A 31 -3.05 -9.82 1.48
C PRO A 31 -2.26 -9.29 0.27
N MET A 32 -2.21 -10.05 -0.83
CA MET A 32 -1.50 -9.64 -2.04
C MET A 32 -2.19 -8.46 -2.72
N VAL A 33 -3.51 -8.54 -2.90
CA VAL A 33 -4.29 -7.47 -3.52
C VAL A 33 -4.27 -6.21 -2.66
N THR A 34 -4.33 -6.35 -1.33
CA THR A 34 -4.27 -5.22 -0.39
C THR A 34 -2.91 -4.51 -0.40
N ALA A 35 -1.81 -5.21 -0.71
CA ALA A 35 -0.48 -4.60 -0.76
C ALA A 35 -0.31 -3.62 -1.94
N ILE A 36 -1.00 -3.85 -3.07
CA ILE A 36 -0.87 -3.04 -4.29
C ILE A 36 -1.16 -1.54 -4.05
N PRO A 37 -2.32 -1.13 -3.49
CA PRO A 37 -2.58 0.28 -3.24
C PRO A 37 -1.60 0.90 -2.23
N LEU A 38 -1.09 0.12 -1.28
CA LEU A 38 -0.09 0.60 -0.32
C LEU A 38 1.27 0.86 -0.99
N GLN A 39 1.68 -0.02 -1.90
CA GLN A 39 2.88 0.16 -2.71
C GLN A 39 2.77 1.40 -3.62
N LEU A 40 1.60 1.59 -4.26
CA LEU A 40 1.34 2.77 -5.09
C LEU A 40 1.31 4.07 -4.26
N LEU A 41 0.72 4.04 -3.06
CA LEU A 41 0.71 5.17 -2.15
C LEU A 41 2.14 5.56 -1.75
N ALA A 42 2.97 4.60 -1.36
CA ALA A 42 4.37 4.83 -1.03
C ALA A 42 5.15 5.40 -2.22
N TYR A 43 4.96 4.83 -3.41
CA TYR A 43 5.57 5.30 -4.65
C TYR A 43 5.22 6.76 -4.93
N HIS A 44 3.93 7.10 -4.96
CA HIS A 44 3.50 8.46 -5.26
C HIS A 44 3.96 9.48 -4.21
N ILE A 45 3.96 9.12 -2.92
CA ILE A 45 4.52 9.98 -1.87
C ILE A 45 6.02 10.20 -2.09
N ALA A 46 6.79 9.14 -2.41
CA ALA A 46 8.22 9.24 -2.65
C ALA A 46 8.54 10.14 -3.86
N VAL A 47 7.80 9.98 -4.97
CA VAL A 47 7.90 10.84 -6.16
C VAL A 47 7.57 12.29 -5.82
N LEU A 48 6.46 12.56 -5.13
CA LEU A 48 6.05 13.92 -4.74
C LEU A 48 7.06 14.59 -3.79
N ARG A 49 7.77 13.80 -2.98
CA ARG A 49 8.81 14.30 -2.08
C ARG A 49 10.19 14.41 -2.73
N GLY A 50 10.35 14.03 -3.99
CA GLY A 50 11.64 14.02 -4.69
C GLY A 50 12.63 13.00 -4.11
N CYS A 51 12.14 11.93 -3.48
CA CYS A 51 12.97 10.82 -3.04
C CYS A 51 13.41 9.95 -4.23
N ASP A 52 14.60 9.37 -4.14
CA ASP A 52 15.01 8.30 -5.06
C ASP A 52 14.26 7.01 -4.70
N VAL A 53 13.29 6.65 -5.54
CA VAL A 53 12.41 5.48 -5.35
C VAL A 53 13.17 4.17 -5.54
N ASP A 54 14.10 4.14 -6.49
CA ASP A 54 14.87 2.94 -6.84
C ASP A 54 16.02 2.69 -5.86
N LYS A 55 16.54 3.77 -5.25
CA LYS A 55 17.65 3.73 -4.28
C LYS A 55 17.30 4.52 -3.01
N PRO A 56 16.39 4.00 -2.17
CA PRO A 56 16.06 4.64 -0.92
C PRO A 56 17.30 4.76 -0.01
N ARG A 57 17.38 5.87 0.72
CA ARG A 57 18.54 6.19 1.57
C ARG A 57 18.77 5.09 2.60
N ASN A 58 20.04 4.74 2.82
CA ASN A 58 20.49 3.76 3.82
C ASN A 58 20.01 2.31 3.58
N LEU A 59 19.54 1.98 2.37
CA LEU A 59 19.13 0.62 2.01
C LEU A 59 20.01 0.06 0.90
N ALA A 60 20.27 -1.24 1.00
CA ALA A 60 20.88 -2.05 -0.05
C ALA A 60 19.85 -3.03 -0.59
N LYS A 61 19.97 -3.40 -1.88
CA LYS A 61 19.09 -4.39 -2.51
C LYS A 61 19.13 -5.76 -1.79
N SER A 62 20.28 -6.10 -1.22
CA SER A 62 20.50 -7.25 -0.36
C SER A 62 21.66 -6.92 0.57
N VAL A 63 21.54 -7.23 1.87
CA VAL A 63 22.65 -7.08 2.81
C VAL A 63 23.44 -8.39 2.81
N THR A 64 24.55 -8.41 2.08
CA THR A 64 25.55 -9.47 2.19
C THR A 64 26.62 -8.97 3.14
N VAL A 65 26.61 -9.47 4.38
CA VAL A 65 27.72 -9.31 5.33
C VAL A 65 28.58 -10.56 5.28
N GLU A 66 29.89 -10.37 5.20
CA GLU A 66 30.87 -11.38 5.58
C GLU A 66 30.99 -11.44 7.11
#